data_AF-A0A258C129-F1
#
_entry.id   AF-A0A258C129-F1
#
_cell.length_a   1.000
_cell.length_b   1.000
_cell.length_c   1.000
_cell.angle_alpha   90.00
_cell.angle_beta   90.00
_cell.angle_gamma   90.00
#
_symmetry.space_group_name_H-M   'P 1'
#
loop_
_entity.id
_entity.type
_entity.pdbx_description
1 polymer ?
#
loop_
_entity_poly.entity_id
_entity_poly.type
_entity_poly.pdbx_seq_one_letter_code
_entity_poly.pdbx_strand_id
1 'polypeptide(L)'
;TQKTVHIMQNAQGAIDQLHSAVGSIATVTETIHAIAEQTNLLALNAAIEAARAGEAGRGFAVVADEVRKLAERTSQSTGEIHALVSQVTAVAQSVVAAMGQVGEHTRHGEGQLDAAMAALQQIVAASIQVNDMVCGIAETNHQQSITSHDLVNRTVNVSEQLEASAQAAQQARSMIDDLLRQAEKMARLARHFEAD
;
A
#
# COMPACT_ATOMS: atom_id res chain seq x y z
N THR A 1 7.96 -10.39 -3.80
CA THR A 1 9.04 -9.54 -3.26
C THR A 1 10.31 -10.29 -2.93
N GLN A 2 10.25 -11.46 -2.27
CA GLN A 2 11.42 -12.33 -2.09
C GLN A 2 12.14 -12.64 -3.42
N LYS A 3 11.37 -12.82 -4.50
CA LYS A 3 11.88 -12.97 -5.88
C LYS A 3 12.59 -11.72 -6.39
N THR A 4 12.08 -10.52 -6.10
CA THR A 4 12.69 -9.23 -6.47
C THR A 4 13.98 -8.99 -5.71
N VAL A 5 13.99 -9.26 -4.40
CA VAL A 5 15.19 -9.18 -3.55
C VAL A 5 16.27 -10.14 -4.05
N HIS A 6 15.89 -11.37 -4.39
CA HIS A 6 16.83 -12.37 -4.94
C HIS A 6 17.38 -11.96 -6.30
N ILE A 7 16.55 -11.40 -7.19
CA ILE A 7 17.02 -10.86 -8.48
C ILE A 7 18.01 -9.71 -8.26
N MET A 8 17.73 -8.81 -7.30
CA MET A 8 18.65 -7.73 -6.95
C MET A 8 19.98 -8.24 -6.38
N GLN A 9 19.96 -9.22 -5.48
CA GLN A 9 21.18 -9.83 -4.94
C GLN A 9 22.03 -10.48 -6.04
N ASN A 10 21.39 -11.20 -6.98
CA ASN A 10 22.09 -11.79 -8.11
C ASN A 10 22.72 -10.75 -9.03
N ALA A 11 21.96 -9.71 -9.38
CA ALA A 11 22.48 -8.64 -10.23
C ALA A 11 23.59 -7.83 -9.53
N GLN A 12 23.53 -7.68 -8.20
CA GLN A 12 24.60 -7.06 -7.42
C GLN A 12 25.86 -7.91 -7.45
N GLY A 13 25.75 -9.23 -7.25
CA GLY A 13 26.89 -10.15 -7.39
C GLY A 13 27.51 -10.14 -8.79
N ALA A 14 26.69 -10.03 -9.85
CA ALA A 14 27.19 -9.89 -11.22
C ALA A 14 27.94 -8.56 -11.45
N ILE A 15 27.45 -7.47 -10.87
CA ILE A 15 28.15 -6.17 -10.92
C ILE A 15 29.47 -6.23 -10.14
N ASP A 16 29.51 -6.87 -8.98
CA ASP A 16 30.75 -7.02 -8.19
C ASP A 16 31.81 -7.81 -8.97
N GLN A 17 31.40 -8.87 -9.67
CA GLN A 17 32.28 -9.61 -10.58
C GLN A 17 32.77 -8.74 -11.74
N LEU A 18 31.89 -7.94 -12.35
CA LEU A 18 32.27 -6.99 -13.39
C LEU A 18 33.29 -5.98 -12.86
N HIS A 19 33.08 -5.43 -11.66
CA HIS A 19 33.98 -4.48 -11.02
C HIS A 19 35.38 -5.09 -10.81
N SER A 20 35.45 -6.32 -10.31
CA SER A 20 36.72 -7.04 -10.14
C SER A 20 37.43 -7.31 -11.47
N ALA A 21 36.68 -7.70 -12.51
CA ALA A 21 37.24 -7.94 -13.84
C ALA A 21 37.79 -6.65 -14.47
N VAL A 22 37.03 -5.56 -14.37
CA VAL A 22 37.42 -4.23 -14.87
C VAL A 22 38.64 -3.70 -14.11
N GLY A 23 38.71 -3.89 -12.79
CA GLY A 23 39.90 -3.55 -11.99
C GLY A 23 41.15 -4.32 -12.45
N SER A 24 41.00 -5.61 -12.75
CA SER A 24 42.10 -6.42 -13.29
C SER A 24 42.58 -5.90 -14.65
N ILE A 25 41.64 -5.50 -15.53
CA ILE A 25 41.97 -4.87 -16.83
C ILE A 25 42.72 -3.56 -16.61
N ALA A 26 42.30 -2.73 -15.65
CA ALA A 26 42.97 -1.48 -15.32
C ALA A 26 44.45 -1.71 -14.97
N THR A 27 44.72 -2.66 -14.06
CA THR A 27 46.10 -2.98 -13.63
C THR A 27 46.97 -3.51 -14.77
N VAL A 28 46.42 -4.37 -15.63
CA VAL A 28 47.14 -4.88 -16.81
C VAL A 28 47.43 -3.75 -17.79
N THR A 29 46.46 -2.88 -18.03
CA THR A 29 46.60 -1.75 -18.97
C THR A 29 47.65 -0.75 -18.46
N GLU A 30 47.70 -0.49 -17.16
CA GLU A 30 48.71 0.36 -16.53
C GLU A 30 50.12 -0.24 -16.64
N THR A 31 50.24 -1.57 -16.50
CA THR A 31 51.51 -2.28 -16.72
C THR A 31 51.97 -2.15 -18.18
N ILE A 32 51.06 -2.32 -19.15
CA ILE A 32 51.38 -2.16 -20.59
C ILE A 32 51.79 -0.71 -20.89
N HIS A 33 51.12 0.26 -20.28
CA HIS A 33 51.46 1.68 -20.42
C HIS A 33 52.89 1.96 -19.94
N ALA A 34 53.25 1.46 -18.76
CA ALA A 34 54.61 1.59 -18.22
C ALA A 34 55.67 0.90 -19.11
N ILE A 35 55.37 -0.28 -19.67
CA ILE A 35 56.24 -0.96 -20.64
C ILE A 35 56.41 -0.13 -21.91
N ALA A 36 55.33 0.48 -22.41
CA ALA A 36 55.37 1.34 -23.59
C ALA A 36 56.24 2.59 -23.35
N GLU A 37 56.12 3.26 -22.20
CA GLU A 37 57.00 4.38 -21.85
C GLU A 37 58.47 3.97 -21.74
N GLN A 38 58.77 2.84 -21.09
CA GLN A 38 60.13 2.31 -21.02
C GLN A 38 60.69 1.96 -22.40
N THR A 39 59.86 1.35 -23.26
CA THR A 39 60.24 1.00 -24.64
C THR A 39 60.52 2.26 -25.45
N ASN A 40 59.71 3.31 -25.28
CA ASN A 40 59.90 4.61 -25.92
C ASN A 40 61.24 5.24 -25.51
N LEU A 41 61.58 5.20 -24.21
CA LEU A 41 62.86 5.68 -23.69
C LEU A 41 64.05 4.87 -24.22
N LEU A 42 63.94 3.54 -24.28
CA LEU A 42 64.97 2.65 -24.83
C LEU A 42 65.19 2.91 -26.32
N ALA A 43 64.11 3.08 -27.09
CA ALA A 43 64.15 3.41 -28.50
C ALA A 43 64.81 4.77 -28.76
N LEU A 44 64.52 5.77 -27.92
CA LEU A 44 65.17 7.07 -27.99
C LEU A 44 66.68 6.96 -27.76
N ASN A 45 67.10 6.23 -26.72
CA ASN A 45 68.53 6.01 -26.45
C ASN A 45 69.22 5.28 -27.62
N ALA A 46 68.56 4.29 -28.21
CA ALA A 46 69.07 3.57 -29.38
C ALA A 46 69.19 4.48 -30.60
N ALA A 47 68.23 5.38 -30.84
CA ALA A 47 68.28 6.35 -31.93
C ALA A 47 69.45 7.34 -31.75
N ILE A 48 69.70 7.79 -30.52
CA ILE A 48 70.84 8.66 -30.18
C ILE A 48 72.16 7.94 -30.47
N GLU A 49 72.32 6.69 -30.03
CA GLU A 49 73.57 5.95 -30.24
C GLU A 49 73.78 5.56 -31.72
N ALA A 50 72.71 5.26 -32.44
CA ALA A 50 72.75 5.03 -33.89
C ALA A 50 73.21 6.28 -34.66
N ALA A 51 72.74 7.48 -34.27
CA ALA A 51 73.22 8.74 -34.83
C ALA A 51 74.71 8.97 -34.54
N ARG A 52 75.17 8.56 -33.35
CA ARG A 52 76.57 8.67 -32.92
C ARG A 52 77.52 7.78 -33.71
N ALA A 53 77.06 6.62 -34.16
CA ALA A 53 77.81 5.69 -35.02
C ALA A 53 77.90 6.13 -36.50
N GLY A 54 77.24 7.24 -36.88
CA GLY A 54 77.28 7.79 -38.23
C GLY A 54 76.71 6.83 -39.29
N GLU A 55 77.41 6.67 -40.42
CA GLU A 55 76.95 5.82 -41.53
C GLU A 55 76.79 4.34 -41.14
N ALA A 56 77.58 3.83 -40.17
CA ALA A 56 77.46 2.46 -39.69
C ALA A 56 76.18 2.21 -38.87
N GLY A 57 75.61 3.25 -38.25
CA GLY A 57 74.39 3.18 -37.43
C GLY A 57 73.09 3.40 -38.19
N ARG A 58 73.15 3.69 -39.49
CA ARG A 58 72.00 4.17 -40.27
C ARG A 58 70.83 3.17 -40.31
N GLY A 59 71.11 1.87 -40.38
CA GLY A 59 70.09 0.82 -40.29
C GLY A 59 69.47 0.70 -38.89
N PHE A 60 70.27 0.85 -37.83
CA PHE A 60 69.79 0.85 -36.45
C PHE A 60 68.92 2.06 -36.13
N ALA A 61 69.22 3.24 -36.71
CA ALA A 61 68.42 4.45 -36.52
C ALA A 61 66.99 4.27 -37.03
N VAL A 62 66.80 3.63 -38.19
CA VAL A 62 65.46 3.37 -38.75
C VAL A 62 64.67 2.41 -37.86
N VAL A 63 65.31 1.36 -37.35
CA VAL A 63 64.66 0.40 -36.44
C VAL A 63 64.29 1.08 -35.13
N ALA A 64 65.17 1.91 -34.56
CA ALA A 64 64.90 2.64 -33.33
C ALA A 64 63.70 3.59 -33.46
N ASP A 65 63.59 4.31 -34.57
CA ASP A 65 62.44 5.20 -34.83
C ASP A 65 61.12 4.43 -35.01
N GLU A 66 61.16 3.24 -35.64
CA GLU A 66 59.96 2.41 -35.78
C GLU A 66 59.50 1.83 -34.44
N VAL A 67 60.43 1.39 -33.59
CA VAL A 67 60.14 0.95 -32.21
C VAL A 67 59.55 2.11 -31.39
N ARG A 68 60.11 3.32 -31.55
CA ARG A 68 59.61 4.53 -30.87
C ARG A 68 58.16 4.83 -31.23
N LYS A 69 57.82 4.82 -32.52
CA LYS A 69 56.44 5.00 -33.00
C LYS A 69 55.50 3.91 -32.50
N LEU A 70 55.97 2.65 -32.45
CA LEU A 70 55.19 1.55 -31.92
C LEU A 70 54.87 1.76 -30.44
N ALA A 71 55.86 2.18 -29.65
CA ALA A 71 55.71 2.47 -28.24
C ALA A 71 54.75 3.65 -27.99
N GLU A 72 54.85 4.74 -28.76
CA GLU A 72 53.90 5.86 -28.71
C GLU A 72 52.47 5.41 -29.02
N ARG A 73 52.27 4.61 -30.07
CA ARG A 73 50.96 4.04 -30.42
C ARG A 73 50.40 3.13 -29.33
N THR A 74 51.24 2.28 -28.74
CA THR A 74 50.84 1.42 -27.61
C THR A 74 50.42 2.27 -26.41
N SER A 75 51.18 3.31 -26.07
CA SER A 75 50.85 4.22 -24.97
C SER A 75 49.50 4.92 -25.20
N GLN A 76 49.26 5.43 -26.41
CA GLN A 76 47.98 6.01 -26.78
C GLN A 76 46.83 4.99 -26.62
N SER A 77 46.95 3.79 -27.17
CA SER A 77 45.92 2.75 -27.05
C SER A 77 45.64 2.36 -25.59
N THR A 78 46.67 2.28 -24.75
CA THR A 78 46.46 2.01 -23.31
C THR A 78 45.72 3.16 -22.61
N GLY A 79 45.95 4.41 -23.00
CA GLY A 79 45.19 5.55 -22.49
C GLY A 79 43.70 5.50 -22.89
N GLU A 80 43.41 5.12 -24.13
CA GLU A 80 42.04 4.93 -24.60
C GLU A 80 41.32 3.80 -23.84
N ILE A 81 42.00 2.68 -23.59
CA ILE A 81 41.47 1.58 -22.78
C ILE A 81 41.20 2.04 -21.34
N HIS A 82 42.10 2.82 -20.74
CA HIS A 82 41.92 3.34 -19.38
C HIS A 82 40.68 4.23 -19.25
N ALA A 83 40.43 5.08 -20.25
CA ALA A 83 39.21 5.90 -20.30
C ALA A 83 37.94 5.04 -20.39
N LEU A 84 37.95 3.99 -21.23
CA LEU A 84 36.86 3.03 -21.37
C LEU A 84 36.58 2.28 -20.07
N VAL A 85 37.64 1.82 -19.38
CA VAL A 85 37.55 1.15 -18.07
C VAL A 85 36.93 2.07 -17.02
N SER A 86 37.35 3.33 -16.98
CA SER A 86 36.76 4.33 -16.07
C SER A 86 35.28 4.55 -16.34
N GLN A 87 34.89 4.61 -17.61
CA GLN A 87 33.49 4.79 -18.00
C GLN A 87 32.62 3.57 -17.64
N VAL A 88 33.10 2.35 -17.89
CA VAL A 88 32.40 1.11 -17.49
C VAL A 88 32.23 1.05 -15.97
N THR A 89 33.26 1.44 -15.22
CA THR A 89 33.21 1.48 -13.75
C THR A 89 32.15 2.45 -13.24
N ALA A 90 32.07 3.64 -13.81
CA ALA A 90 31.06 4.64 -13.45
C ALA A 90 29.63 4.15 -13.75
N VAL A 91 29.43 3.50 -14.91
CA VAL A 91 28.14 2.90 -15.26
C VAL A 91 27.76 1.79 -14.28
N ALA A 92 28.70 0.90 -13.94
CA ALA A 92 28.46 -0.16 -12.97
C ALA A 92 28.03 0.39 -11.61
N GLN A 93 28.70 1.42 -11.09
CA GLN A 93 28.34 2.09 -9.84
C GLN A 93 26.93 2.71 -9.89
N SER A 94 26.59 3.36 -11.00
CA SER A 94 25.23 3.91 -11.22
C SER A 94 24.15 2.82 -11.18
N VAL A 95 24.43 1.66 -11.77
CA VAL A 95 23.51 0.52 -11.73
C VAL A 95 23.32 -0.01 -10.30
N VAL A 96 24.37 -0.13 -9.50
CA VAL A 96 24.24 -0.50 -8.07
C VAL A 96 23.36 0.47 -7.31
N ALA A 97 23.55 1.78 -7.51
CA ALA A 97 22.74 2.81 -6.87
C ALA A 97 21.26 2.70 -7.26
N ALA A 98 20.97 2.52 -8.56
CA ALA A 98 19.61 2.33 -9.06
C ALA A 98 18.96 1.07 -8.47
N MET A 99 19.71 -0.02 -8.35
CA MET A 99 19.22 -1.25 -7.70
C MET A 99 18.91 -1.05 -6.22
N GLY A 100 19.73 -0.26 -5.51
CA GLY A 100 19.43 0.14 -4.12
C GLY A 100 18.11 0.89 -4.00
N GLN A 101 17.81 1.82 -4.92
CA GLN A 101 16.54 2.54 -4.96
C GLN A 101 15.36 1.60 -5.26
N VAL A 102 15.51 0.66 -6.18
CA VAL A 102 14.48 -0.37 -6.44
C VAL A 102 14.20 -1.19 -5.19
N GLY A 103 15.23 -1.51 -4.40
CA GLY A 103 15.10 -2.18 -3.11
C GLY A 103 14.25 -1.41 -2.11
N GLU A 104 14.52 -0.12 -1.93
CA GLU A 104 13.75 0.77 -1.07
C GLU A 104 12.29 0.90 -1.55
N HIS A 105 12.06 1.17 -2.83
CA HIS A 105 10.71 1.30 -3.37
C HIS A 105 9.90 0.00 -3.24
N THR A 106 10.54 -1.16 -3.41
CA THR A 106 9.88 -2.46 -3.22
C THR A 106 9.45 -2.65 -1.77
N ARG A 107 10.32 -2.34 -0.79
CA ARG A 107 9.97 -2.42 0.64
C ARG A 107 8.83 -1.47 1.02
N HIS A 108 8.87 -0.25 0.48
CA HIS A 108 7.80 0.72 0.72
C HIS A 108 6.45 0.23 0.16
N GLY A 109 6.46 -0.32 -1.06
CA GLY A 109 5.28 -0.90 -1.70
C GLY A 109 4.69 -2.08 -0.91
N GLU A 110 5.53 -2.91 -0.28
CA GLU A 110 5.07 -3.97 0.63
C GLU A 110 4.31 -3.40 1.83
N GLY A 111 4.87 -2.40 2.50
CA GLY A 111 4.20 -1.78 3.64
C GLY A 111 2.84 -1.16 3.29
N GLN A 112 2.73 -0.57 2.08
CA GLN A 112 1.45 -0.06 1.58
C GLN A 112 0.44 -1.18 1.29
N LEU A 113 0.90 -2.31 0.73
CA LEU A 113 0.06 -3.48 0.49
C LEU A 113 -0.46 -4.09 1.79
N ASP A 114 0.41 -4.22 2.81
CA ASP A 114 0.01 -4.72 4.13
C ASP A 114 -1.04 -3.81 4.78
N ALA A 115 -0.85 -2.49 4.69
CA ALA A 115 -1.82 -1.53 5.19
C ALA A 115 -3.17 -1.62 4.45
N ALA A 116 -3.13 -1.78 3.12
CA ALA A 116 -4.34 -1.97 2.31
C ALA A 116 -5.07 -3.28 2.66
N MET A 117 -4.33 -4.37 2.88
CA MET A 117 -4.90 -5.65 3.32
C MET A 117 -5.58 -5.52 4.68
N ALA A 118 -4.95 -4.84 5.64
CA ALA A 118 -5.53 -4.58 6.96
C ALA A 118 -6.82 -3.76 6.85
N ALA A 119 -6.83 -2.72 6.01
CA ALA A 119 -8.04 -1.92 5.77
C ALA A 119 -9.17 -2.75 5.14
N LEU A 120 -8.86 -3.63 4.19
CA LEU A 120 -9.85 -4.53 3.59
C LEU A 120 -10.42 -5.53 4.61
N GLN A 121 -9.59 -6.05 5.52
CA GLN A 121 -10.07 -6.91 6.61
C GLN A 121 -11.03 -6.18 7.53
N GLN A 122 -10.77 -4.90 7.85
CA GLN A 122 -11.70 -4.08 8.63
C GLN A 122 -13.02 -3.84 7.89
N ILE A 123 -12.98 -3.60 6.58
CA ILE A 123 -14.19 -3.45 5.75
C ILE A 123 -15.01 -4.73 5.77
N VAL A 124 -14.38 -5.90 5.62
CA VAL A 124 -15.07 -7.19 5.69
C VAL A 124 -15.73 -7.40 7.06
N ALA A 125 -15.00 -7.12 8.15
CA ALA A 125 -15.55 -7.22 9.51
C ALA A 125 -16.74 -6.28 9.72
N ALA A 126 -16.64 -5.02 9.28
CA ALA A 126 -17.74 -4.06 9.35
C ALA A 126 -18.95 -4.49 8.53
N SER A 127 -18.74 -5.09 7.35
CA SER A 127 -19.81 -5.62 6.50
C SER A 127 -20.58 -6.76 7.18
N ILE A 128 -19.86 -7.68 7.85
CA ILE A 128 -20.49 -8.74 8.65
C ILE A 128 -21.34 -8.15 9.77
N GLN A 129 -20.81 -7.16 10.52
CA GLN A 129 -21.54 -6.51 11.60
C GLN A 129 -22.81 -5.80 11.10
N VAL A 130 -22.75 -5.15 9.93
CA VAL A 130 -23.93 -4.52 9.31
C VAL A 130 -24.96 -5.58 8.95
N ASN A 131 -24.55 -6.73 8.39
CA ASN A 131 -25.45 -7.81 8.05
C ASN A 131 -26.17 -8.37 9.30
N ASP A 132 -25.45 -8.58 10.39
CA ASP A 132 -26.03 -9.06 11.66
C ASP A 132 -27.05 -8.06 12.22
N MET A 133 -26.75 -6.77 12.13
CA MET A 133 -27.66 -5.71 12.55
C MET A 133 -28.93 -5.66 11.69
N VAL A 134 -28.82 -5.88 10.37
CA VAL A 134 -29.99 -5.98 9.49
C VAL A 134 -30.87 -7.17 9.88
N CYS A 135 -30.28 -8.32 10.22
CA CYS A 135 -31.03 -9.47 10.75
C CYS A 135 -31.76 -9.12 12.06
N GLY A 136 -31.09 -8.45 13.00
CA GLY A 136 -31.71 -8.01 14.27
C GLY A 136 -32.84 -6.98 14.07
N ILE A 137 -32.70 -6.07 13.11
CA ILE A 137 -33.76 -5.13 12.74
C ILE A 137 -34.97 -5.89 12.18
N ALA A 138 -34.75 -6.88 11.31
CA ALA A 138 -35.83 -7.68 10.74
C ALA A 138 -36.60 -8.44 11.84
N GLU A 139 -35.90 -9.04 12.80
CA GLU A 139 -36.51 -9.70 13.96
C GLU A 139 -37.32 -8.73 14.83
N THR A 140 -36.74 -7.56 15.14
CA THR A 140 -37.41 -6.51 15.92
C THR A 140 -38.67 -6.01 15.22
N ASN A 141 -38.62 -5.78 13.91
CA ASN A 141 -39.78 -5.39 13.10
C ASN A 141 -40.88 -6.46 13.12
N HIS A 142 -40.50 -7.74 13.05
CA HIS A 142 -41.45 -8.84 13.16
C HIS A 142 -42.17 -8.83 14.51
N GLN A 143 -41.42 -8.68 15.60
CA GLN A 143 -41.98 -8.59 16.95
C GLN A 143 -42.87 -7.36 17.13
N GLN A 144 -42.49 -6.22 16.55
CA GLN A 144 -43.28 -5.00 16.57
C GLN A 144 -44.61 -5.16 15.82
N SER A 145 -44.62 -5.90 14.71
CA SER A 145 -45.84 -6.22 13.95
C SER A 145 -46.83 -7.06 14.79
N ILE A 146 -46.33 -8.11 15.46
CA ILE A 146 -47.15 -8.93 16.37
C ILE A 146 -47.74 -8.08 17.49
N THR A 147 -46.91 -7.25 18.12
CA THR A 147 -47.34 -6.39 19.24
C THR A 147 -48.35 -5.34 18.78
N SER A 148 -48.20 -4.81 17.57
CA SER A 148 -49.15 -3.86 16.99
C SER A 148 -50.52 -4.51 16.76
N HIS A 149 -50.55 -5.77 16.33
CA HIS A 149 -51.79 -6.52 16.17
C HIS A 149 -52.49 -6.78 17.52
N ASP A 150 -51.73 -7.11 18.58
CA ASP A 150 -52.28 -7.22 19.94
C ASP A 150 -52.85 -5.87 20.42
N LEU A 151 -52.17 -4.76 20.14
CA LEU A 151 -52.64 -3.42 20.49
C LEU A 151 -53.96 -3.05 19.81
N VAL A 152 -54.13 -3.42 18.52
CA VAL A 152 -55.41 -3.24 17.82
C VAL A 152 -56.52 -3.99 18.54
N ASN A 153 -56.32 -5.26 18.88
CA ASN A 153 -57.32 -6.05 19.60
C ASN A 153 -57.66 -5.47 20.98
N ARG A 154 -56.65 -5.01 21.73
CA ARG A 154 -56.87 -4.32 23.02
C ARG A 154 -57.68 -3.05 22.85
N THR A 155 -57.46 -2.30 21.79
CA THR A 155 -58.19 -1.05 21.50
C THR A 155 -59.66 -1.32 21.18
N VAL A 156 -59.95 -2.42 20.47
CA VAL A 156 -61.33 -2.90 20.24
C VAL A 156 -62.01 -3.26 21.57
N ASN A 157 -61.36 -4.07 22.40
CA ASN A 157 -61.90 -4.47 23.71
C ASN A 157 -62.18 -3.25 24.61
N VAL A 158 -61.30 -2.25 24.61
CA VAL A 158 -61.51 -1.00 25.36
C VAL A 158 -62.72 -0.23 24.84
N SER A 159 -62.91 -0.16 23.52
CA SER A 159 -64.08 0.48 22.91
C SER A 159 -65.38 -0.23 23.32
N GLU A 160 -65.42 -1.56 23.27
CA GLU A 160 -66.57 -2.35 23.71
C GLU A 160 -66.89 -2.13 25.20
N GLN A 161 -65.86 -2.08 26.05
CA GLN A 161 -66.03 -1.82 27.49
C GLN A 161 -66.55 -0.40 27.76
N LEU A 162 -66.13 0.60 26.97
CA LEU A 162 -66.65 1.97 27.05
C LEU A 162 -68.12 2.04 26.65
N GLU A 163 -68.52 1.36 25.58
CA GLU A 163 -69.92 1.26 25.17
C GLU A 163 -70.80 0.63 26.25
N ALA A 164 -70.36 -0.50 26.82
CA ALA A 164 -71.07 -1.17 27.92
C ALA A 164 -71.19 -0.25 29.15
N SER A 165 -70.13 0.49 29.48
CA SER A 165 -70.13 1.45 30.59
C SER A 165 -71.10 2.62 30.35
N ALA A 166 -71.16 3.13 29.11
CA ALA A 166 -72.10 4.18 28.73
C ALA A 166 -73.56 3.70 28.82
N GLN A 167 -73.84 2.46 28.39
CA GLN A 167 -75.16 1.84 28.54
C GLN A 167 -75.55 1.66 30.02
N ALA A 168 -74.63 1.16 30.84
CA ALA A 168 -74.86 1.00 32.28
C ALA A 168 -75.12 2.34 32.98
N ALA A 169 -74.38 3.40 32.61
CA ALA A 169 -74.62 4.75 33.12
C ALA A 169 -76.01 5.28 32.72
N GLN A 170 -76.46 5.01 31.49
CA GLN A 170 -77.80 5.40 31.03
C GLN A 170 -78.90 4.63 31.77
N GLN A 171 -78.72 3.34 32.03
CA GLN A 171 -79.65 2.54 32.83
C GLN A 171 -79.71 3.04 34.27
N ALA A 172 -78.55 3.29 34.89
CA ALA A 172 -78.49 3.85 36.24
C ALA A 172 -79.22 5.20 36.33
N ARG A 173 -79.07 6.07 35.32
CA ARG A 173 -79.80 7.34 35.24
C ARG A 173 -81.31 7.13 35.17
N SER A 174 -81.80 6.21 34.34
CA SER A 174 -83.23 5.87 34.27
C SER A 174 -83.77 5.34 35.61
N MET A 175 -83.02 4.49 36.29
CA MET A 175 -83.40 3.98 37.61
C MET A 175 -83.47 5.09 38.66
N ILE A 176 -82.55 6.05 38.63
CA ILE A 176 -82.59 7.24 39.50
C ILE A 176 -83.87 8.05 39.22
N ASP A 177 -84.23 8.28 37.96
CA ASP A 177 -85.46 9.00 37.60
C ASP A 177 -86.72 8.25 38.05
N ASP A 178 -86.73 6.92 38.02
CA ASP A 178 -87.82 6.09 38.57
C ASP A 178 -87.90 6.17 40.10
N LEU A 179 -86.76 6.08 40.78
CA LEU A 179 -86.67 6.20 42.25
C LEU A 179 -87.15 7.57 42.72
N LEU A 180 -86.79 8.66 42.03
CA LEU A 180 -87.28 10.01 42.32
C LEU A 180 -88.81 10.08 42.17
N ARG A 181 -89.36 9.52 41.09
CA ARG A 181 -90.82 9.45 40.91
C ARG A 181 -91.51 8.63 41.99
N GLN A 182 -90.93 7.53 42.43
CA GLN A 182 -91.47 6.72 43.54
C GLN A 182 -91.41 7.48 44.87
N ALA A 183 -90.29 8.14 45.17
CA ALA A 183 -90.12 8.97 46.35
C ALA A 183 -91.16 10.11 46.40
N GLU A 184 -91.43 10.78 45.27
CA GLU A 184 -92.49 11.79 45.17
C GLU A 184 -93.90 11.24 45.40
N LYS A 185 -94.18 10.02 44.93
CA LYS A 185 -95.47 9.35 45.19
C LYS A 185 -95.62 9.03 46.66
N MET A 186 -94.59 8.48 47.29
CA MET A 186 -94.56 8.21 48.73
C MET A 186 -94.75 9.49 49.54
N ALA A 187 -94.05 10.57 49.19
CA ALA A 187 -94.20 11.87 49.85
C ALA A 187 -95.60 12.50 49.67
N ARG A 188 -96.29 12.20 48.57
CA ARG A 188 -97.70 12.60 48.36
C ARG A 188 -98.65 11.76 49.22
N LEU A 189 -98.47 10.44 49.26
CA LEU A 189 -99.27 9.54 50.07
C LEU A 189 -99.13 9.86 51.56
N ALA A 190 -97.91 10.08 52.05
CA ALA A 190 -97.67 10.47 53.44
C ALA A 190 -98.40 11.78 53.80
N ARG A 191 -98.34 12.80 52.93
CA ARG A 191 -99.09 14.05 53.13
C ARG A 191 -100.61 13.88 53.12
N HIS A 192 -101.13 12.92 52.37
CA HIS A 192 -102.57 12.62 52.38
C HIS A 192 -102.99 11.98 53.70
N PHE A 193 -102.21 11.02 54.21
CA PHE A 193 -102.46 10.38 55.51
C PHE A 193 -102.27 11.33 56.71
N GLU A 194 -101.47 12.38 56.59
CA GLU A 194 -101.36 13.43 57.63
C GLU A 194 -102.53 14.44 57.60
N ALA A 195 -103.33 14.46 56.53
CA ALA A 195 -104.45 15.39 56.35
C ALA A 195 -105.83 14.79 56.67
N ASP A 196 -105.91 13.46 56.83
CA ASP A 196 -107.07 12.71 57.36
C ASP A 196 -106.92 12.45 58.87
#